data_AF-A0A7J9WLS7-F1
#
_entry.id   AF-A0A7J9WLS7-F1
#
_cell.length_a   1.000
_cell.length_b   1.000
_cell.length_c   1.000
_cell.angle_alpha   90.00
_cell.angle_beta   90.00
_cell.angle_gamma   90.00
#
_symmetry.space_group_name_H-M   'P 1'
#
loop_
_entity.id
_entity.type
_entity.pdbx_description
1 polymer ?
#
loop_
_entity_poly.entity_id
_entity_poly.type
_entity_poly.pdbx_seq_one_letter_code
_entity_poly.pdbx_strand_id
1 'polypeptide(L)' 'MDAGTYGVCEVCGRPIPEARMEARPMSTRCVEHA' A
#
# COMPACT_ATOMS: atom_id res chain seq x y z
N MET A 1 8.59 2.04 17.57
CA MET A 1 7.50 2.65 16.79
C MET A 1 7.89 2.46 15.34
N ASP A 2 7.35 1.42 14.69
CA ASP A 2 7.77 1.01 13.36
C ASP A 2 7.25 2.01 12.33
N ALA A 3 8.15 2.68 11.64
CA ALA A 3 7.83 3.78 10.74
C ALA A 3 7.21 3.24 9.43
N GLY A 4 5.88 3.06 9.45
CA GLY A 4 5.00 3.74 8.50
C GLY A 4 5.16 3.46 6.99
N THR A 5 5.69 2.32 6.56
CA THR A 5 5.55 1.90 5.15
C THR A 5 4.18 1.28 4.85
N TYR A 6 3.35 1.09 5.88
CA TYR A 6 2.00 0.59 5.75
C TYR A 6 1.16 1.60 4.97
N GLY A 7 0.71 1.19 3.78
CA GLY A 7 -0.02 2.06 2.88
C GLY A 7 0.86 2.80 1.88
N VAL A 8 2.10 2.37 1.64
CA VAL A 8 2.94 2.88 0.54
C VAL A 8 3.40 1.74 -0.36
N CYS A 9 3.35 1.95 -1.67
CA CYS A 9 3.78 0.98 -2.66
C CYS A 9 5.29 0.84 -2.69
N GLU A 10 5.79 -0.39 -2.53
CA GLU A 10 7.23 -0.70 -2.64
C GLU A 10 7.85 -0.41 -4.03
N VAL A 11 7.02 -0.37 -5.08
CA VAL A 11 7.48 -0.21 -6.47
C VAL A 11 7.62 1.25 -6.87
N CYS A 12 6.59 2.06 -6.58
CA CYS A 12 6.52 3.45 -7.03
C CYS A 12 6.55 4.47 -5.90
N GLY A 13 6.58 4.03 -4.64
CA GLY A 13 6.59 4.91 -3.46
C GLY A 13 5.30 5.72 -3.26
N ARG A 14 4.25 5.45 -4.05
CA ARG A 14 2.96 6.14 -3.94
C ARG A 14 2.10 5.55 -2.83
N PRO A 15 1.25 6.34 -2.17
CA PRO A 15 0.30 5.83 -1.19
C PRO A 15 -0.64 4.80 -1.83
N ILE A 16 -0.91 3.72 -1.10
CA ILE A 16 -1.85 2.67 -1.47
C ILE A 16 -3.26 3.20 -1.17
N PRO A 17 -4.18 3.19 -2.15
CA PRO A 17 -5.53 3.69 -1.92
C PRO A 17 -6.25 2.86 -0.87
N GLU A 18 -7.06 3.55 -0.07
CA GLU A 18 -7.83 3.02 1.06
C GLU A 18 -8.69 1.83 0.64
N ALA A 19 -9.39 1.94 -0.50
CA ALA A 19 -10.20 0.88 -1.07
C ALA A 19 -9.41 -0.42 -1.31
N ARG A 20 -8.10 -0.33 -1.61
CA ARG A 20 -7.25 -1.52 -1.70
C ARG A 20 -6.89 -2.06 -0.33
N MET A 21 -6.66 -1.19 0.63
CA MET A 21 -6.37 -1.59 2.00
C MET A 21 -7.61 -2.21 2.68
N GLU A 22 -8.82 -1.77 2.32
CA GLU A 22 -10.08 -2.39 2.74
C GLU A 22 -10.28 -3.77 2.10
N ALA A 23 -10.01 -3.91 0.80
CA ALA A 23 -10.10 -5.20 0.12
C ALA A 23 -8.99 -6.18 0.53
N ARG A 24 -7.76 -5.67 0.72
CA ARG A 24 -6.52 -6.43 0.94
C ARG A 24 -5.51 -5.60 1.76
N PRO A 25 -5.65 -5.57 3.09
CA PRO A 25 -4.83 -4.73 3.97
C PRO A 25 -3.34 -5.09 3.96
N MET A 26 -3.01 -6.36 3.68
CA MET A 26 -1.64 -6.87 3.64
C MET A 26 -0.89 -6.54 2.33
N SER A 27 -1.48 -5.78 1.41
CA SER A 27 -0.83 -5.45 0.14
C SER A 27 0.27 -4.41 0.35
N THR A 28 1.49 -4.75 -0.04
CA THR A 28 2.67 -3.84 -0.06
C THR A 28 2.80 -3.07 -1.38
N ARG A 29 1.91 -3.34 -2.35
CA ARG A 29 1.85 -2.72 -3.69
C ARG A 29 0.56 -1.91 -3.88
N CYS A 30 0.62 -0.84 -4.66
CA CYS A 30 -0.56 -0.07 -5.09
C CYS A 30 -1.40 -0.79 -6.15
N VAL A 31 -2.59 -0.27 -6.45
CA VAL A 31 -3.52 -0.83 -7.45
C VAL A 31 -2.95 -0.92 -8.86
N GLU A 32 -2.07 0.00 -9.26
CA GLU A 32 -1.44 -0.02 -10.59
C GLU A 32 -0.35 -1.10 -10.73
N HIS A 33 0.31 -1.49 -9.65
CA HIS A 33 1.45 -2.43 -9.65
C HIS A 33 1.09 -3.77 -8.97
N ALA A 34 -0.21 -4.08 -8.93
CA ALA A 34 -0.84 -5.17 -8.22
C ALA A 34 -0.48 -6.56 -8.74
#